data_AF-F3AF25-F1
#
_entry.id   AF-F3AF25-F1
#
_cell.length_a   1.000
_cell.length_b   1.000
_cell.length_c   1.000
_cell.angle_alpha   90.00
_cell.angle_beta   90.00
_cell.angle_gamma   90.00
#
_symmetry.space_group_name_H-M   'P 1'
#
loop_
_entity.id
_entity.type
_entity.pdbx_description
1 polymer ?
#
loop_
_entity_poly.entity_id
_entity_poly.type
_entity_poly.pdbx_seq_one_letter_code
_entity_poly.pdbx_strand_id
1 'polypeptide(L)'
;MKRKLNEIIYTISRYTEIVLSAVMLLVIITLIIPMLYNFIRIPLLDISPEQFTEFLGNALTLLIGVEFVKMLAKHTAENLLEVLMFAIARQMVVEHLNMVETLIGVVAIAVIFAIRKYLLLKAPENKEKTYDKL
;
A
#
# COMPACT_ATOMS: atom_id res chain seq x y z
N MET A 1 36.60 -9.59 -1.00
CA MET A 1 36.06 -8.32 -1.54
C MET A 1 34.52 -8.32 -1.67
N LYS A 2 33.89 -9.31 -2.32
CA LYS A 2 32.42 -9.41 -2.49
C LYS A 2 31.61 -9.32 -1.17
N ARG A 3 32.06 -9.94 -0.08
CA ARG A 3 31.39 -9.87 1.24
C ARG A 3 31.36 -8.45 1.83
N LYS A 4 32.47 -7.70 1.73
CA LYS A 4 32.53 -6.30 2.21
C LYS A 4 31.64 -5.38 1.37
N LEU A 5 31.54 -5.59 0.06
CA LEU A 5 30.60 -4.86 -0.81
C LEU A 5 29.14 -5.14 -0.44
N ASN A 6 28.77 -6.41 -0.24
CA ASN A 6 27.40 -6.76 0.15
C ASN A 6 27.02 -6.19 1.52
N GLU A 7 27.94 -6.19 2.50
CA GLU A 7 27.71 -5.59 3.82
C GLU A 7 27.55 -4.06 3.74
N ILE A 8 28.31 -3.39 2.88
CA ILE A 8 28.17 -1.94 2.62
C ILE A 8 26.83 -1.64 1.94
N ILE A 9 26.46 -2.39 0.90
CA ILE A 9 25.19 -2.23 0.19
C ILE A 9 24.01 -2.41 1.15
N TYR A 10 24.05 -3.44 2.01
CA TYR A 10 22.98 -3.71 2.97
C TYR A 10 22.85 -2.60 4.02
N THR A 11 23.98 -2.05 4.47
CA THR A 11 24.00 -0.94 5.44
C THR A 11 23.46 0.36 4.84
N ILE A 12 23.84 0.67 3.59
CA ILE A 12 23.36 1.85 2.86
C ILE A 12 21.86 1.71 2.54
N SER A 13 21.40 0.52 2.13
CA SER A 13 19.97 0.24 1.89
C SER A 13 19.16 0.53 3.14
N ARG A 14 19.57 -0.05 4.28
CA ARG A 14 18.88 0.15 5.55
C ARG A 14 18.84 1.62 5.99
N TYR A 15 19.92 2.36 5.80
CA TYR A 15 19.93 3.79 6.12
C TYR A 15 18.97 4.58 5.22
N THR A 16 18.97 4.27 3.91
CA THR A 16 18.08 4.90 2.93
C THR A 16 16.61 4.59 3.23
N GLU A 17 16.28 3.34 3.59
CA GLU A 17 14.92 2.91 3.99
C GLU A 17 14.41 3.71 5.19
N ILE A 18 15.24 3.90 6.22
CA ILE A 18 14.87 4.66 7.43
C ILE A 18 14.62 6.14 7.08
N VAL A 19 15.52 6.75 6.31
CA VAL A 19 15.39 8.16 5.90
C VAL A 19 14.13 8.36 5.04
N LEU A 20 13.91 7.51 4.05
CA LEU A 20 12.73 7.57 3.18
C LEU A 20 11.43 7.40 3.98
N SER A 21 11.39 6.42 4.89
CA SER A 21 10.22 6.17 5.74
C SER A 21 9.91 7.38 6.64
N ALA A 22 10.95 8.01 7.21
CA ALA A 22 10.79 9.20 8.05
C ALA A 22 10.27 10.41 7.25
N VAL A 23 10.81 10.66 6.05
CA VAL A 23 10.37 11.76 5.18
C VAL A 23 8.91 11.55 4.76
N MET A 24 8.56 10.34 4.32
CA MET A 24 7.19 10.02 3.92
C MET A 24 6.19 10.16 5.09
N LEU A 25 6.58 9.71 6.29
CA LEU A 25 5.75 9.86 7.49
C LEU A 25 5.51 11.33 7.86
N LEU A 26 6.54 12.19 7.74
CA LEU A 26 6.38 13.63 7.92
C LEU A 26 5.39 14.22 6.91
N VAL A 27 5.52 13.88 5.63
CA VAL A 27 4.59 14.34 4.58
C VAL A 27 3.15 13.93 4.91
N ILE A 28 2.93 12.67 5.31
CA ILE A 28 1.59 12.19 5.68
C ILE A 28 1.01 13.00 6.84
N ILE A 29 1.79 13.23 7.91
CA ILE A 29 1.34 14.02 9.07
C ILE A 29 0.99 15.45 8.64
N THR A 30 1.82 16.08 7.83
CA THR A 30 1.57 17.43 7.32
C THR A 30 0.31 17.51 6.46
N LEU A 31 -0.02 16.47 5.69
CA LEU A 31 -1.22 16.42 4.84
C LEU A 31 -2.53 16.14 5.62
N ILE A 32 -2.46 15.47 6.77
CA ILE A 32 -3.64 15.21 7.62
C ILE A 32 -4.24 16.52 8.15
N ILE A 33 -3.40 17.48 8.55
CA ILE A 33 -3.84 18.75 9.14
C ILE A 33 -4.78 19.55 8.22
N PRO A 34 -4.39 19.90 6.98
CA PRO A 34 -5.27 20.64 6.07
C PRO A 34 -6.51 19.82 5.66
N MET A 35 -6.38 18.49 5.52
CA MET A 35 -7.52 17.62 5.23
C MET A 35 -8.61 17.73 6.31
N LEU A 36 -8.22 17.58 7.58
CA LEU A 36 -9.16 17.69 8.71
C LEU A 36 -9.70 19.12 8.86
N TYR A 37 -8.85 20.13 8.71
CA TYR A 37 -9.26 21.52 8.82
C TYR A 37 -10.32 21.89 7.77
N ASN A 38 -10.11 21.51 6.51
CA ASN A 38 -11.05 21.78 5.43
C ASN A 38 -12.39 21.07 5.65
N PHE A 39 -12.37 19.84 6.16
CA PHE A 39 -13.59 19.05 6.38
C PHE A 39 -14.40 19.54 7.60
N ILE A 40 -13.75 19.81 8.73
CA ILE A 40 -14.42 20.22 10.00
C ILE A 40 -15.05 21.62 9.88
N ARG A 41 -14.54 22.46 8.97
CA ARG A 41 -15.08 23.82 8.74
C ARG A 41 -16.47 23.80 8.09
N ILE A 42 -16.84 22.70 7.42
CA ILE A 42 -18.14 22.57 6.77
C ILE A 42 -19.17 22.14 7.84
N PRO A 43 -20.29 22.87 8.01
CA PRO A 43 -21.36 22.42 8.89
C PRO A 43 -21.84 21.02 8.50
N LEU A 44 -21.97 20.10 9.46
CA LEU A 44 -22.32 18.69 9.20
C LEU A 44 -23.61 18.51 8.39
N LEU A 45 -24.56 19.44 8.53
CA LEU A 45 -25.84 19.42 7.82
C LEU A 45 -25.74 19.93 6.37
N ASP A 46 -24.64 20.59 6.01
CA ASP A 46 -24.41 21.21 4.70
C ASP A 46 -23.32 20.48 3.88
N ILE A 47 -22.88 19.29 4.33
CA ILE A 47 -21.87 18.51 3.60
C ILE A 47 -22.52 17.94 2.33
N SER A 48 -22.01 18.36 1.18
CA SER A 48 -22.40 17.80 -0.11
C SER A 48 -21.77 16.42 -0.35
N PRO A 49 -22.41 15.54 -1.16
CA PRO A 49 -21.84 14.25 -1.54
C PRO A 49 -20.46 14.33 -2.19
N GLU A 50 -20.21 15.40 -2.94
CA GLU A 50 -18.92 15.66 -3.61
C GLU A 50 -17.82 15.94 -2.58
N GLN A 51 -18.09 16.79 -1.58
CA GLN A 51 -17.15 17.08 -0.49
C GLN A 51 -16.85 15.85 0.36
N PHE A 52 -17.86 15.01 0.62
CA PHE A 52 -17.65 13.74 1.32
C PHE A 52 -16.77 12.78 0.52
N THR A 53 -17.02 12.68 -0.79
CA THR A 53 -16.22 11.84 -1.71
C THR A 53 -14.77 12.33 -1.79
N GLU A 54 -14.55 13.64 -1.84
CA GLU A 54 -13.21 14.24 -1.80
C GLU A 54 -12.48 13.94 -0.48
N PHE A 55 -13.17 14.12 0.65
CA PHE A 55 -12.63 13.77 1.97
C PHE A 55 -12.25 12.29 2.06
N LEU A 56 -13.15 11.39 1.63
CA LEU A 56 -12.90 9.96 1.60
C LEU A 56 -11.71 9.63 0.69
N GLY A 57 -11.62 10.29 -0.46
CA GLY A 57 -10.50 10.20 -1.38
C GLY A 57 -9.16 10.56 -0.75
N ASN A 58 -9.10 11.68 -0.05
CA ASN A 58 -7.91 12.14 0.65
C ASN A 58 -7.55 11.20 1.81
N ALA A 59 -8.53 10.78 2.60
CA ALA A 59 -8.33 9.87 3.73
C ALA A 59 -7.80 8.50 3.30
N LEU A 60 -8.40 7.90 2.26
CA LEU A 60 -7.95 6.62 1.72
C LEU A 60 -6.58 6.72 1.06
N THR A 61 -6.27 7.83 0.36
CA THR A 61 -4.92 8.07 -0.18
C THR A 61 -3.88 8.14 0.93
N LEU A 62 -4.17 8.82 2.05
CA LEU A 62 -3.28 8.87 3.20
C LEU A 62 -3.12 7.50 3.87
N LEU A 63 -4.20 6.74 3.98
CA LEU A 63 -4.17 5.37 4.51
C LEU A 63 -3.23 4.46 3.69
N ILE A 64 -3.34 4.52 2.36
CA ILE A 64 -2.43 3.82 1.44
C ILE A 64 -0.98 4.27 1.67
N GLY A 65 -0.74 5.57 1.83
CA GLY A 65 0.58 6.12 2.15
C GLY A 65 1.17 5.56 3.46
N VAL A 66 0.36 5.44 4.50
CA VAL A 66 0.79 4.86 5.79
C VAL A 66 1.18 3.38 5.64
N GLU A 67 0.39 2.59 4.90
CA GLU A 67 0.74 1.20 4.62
C GLU A 67 2.01 1.08 3.78
N PHE A 68 2.18 1.96 2.79
CA PHE A 68 3.37 2.01 1.97
C PHE A 68 4.64 2.28 2.80
N VAL A 69 4.57 3.20 3.77
CA VAL A 69 5.70 3.46 4.70
C VAL A 69 6.01 2.23 5.54
N LYS A 70 5.00 1.56 6.10
CA LYS A 70 5.22 0.32 6.88
C LYS A 70 5.86 -0.78 6.03
N MET A 71 5.50 -0.85 4.77
CA MET A 71 6.05 -1.81 3.82
C MET A 71 7.50 -1.50 3.44
N LEU A 72 7.86 -0.23 3.24
CA LEU A 72 9.27 0.18 3.07
C LEU A 72 10.13 -0.23 4.27
N ALA A 73 9.59 -0.13 5.48
CA ALA A 73 10.32 -0.49 6.70
C ALA A 73 10.46 -2.01 6.92
N LYS A 74 9.51 -2.83 6.44
CA LYS A 74 9.48 -4.28 6.69
C LYS A 74 9.87 -5.15 5.49
N HIS A 75 10.01 -4.58 4.29
CA HIS A 75 10.43 -5.27 3.06
C HIS A 75 9.68 -6.59 2.75
N THR A 76 8.40 -6.71 3.15
CA THR A 76 7.59 -7.90 2.87
C THR A 76 6.77 -7.72 1.60
N ALA A 77 7.01 -8.59 0.61
CA ALA A 77 6.26 -8.57 -0.65
C ALA A 77 4.76 -8.89 -0.49
N GLU A 78 4.37 -9.49 0.64
CA GLU A 78 2.96 -9.77 0.94
C GLU A 78 2.16 -8.48 1.22
N ASN A 79 2.77 -7.50 1.88
CA ASN A 79 2.14 -6.20 2.15
C ASN A 79 1.92 -5.37 0.88
N LEU A 80 2.76 -5.55 -0.16
CA LEU A 80 2.60 -4.87 -1.45
C LEU A 80 1.24 -5.18 -2.08
N LEU A 81 0.83 -6.45 -2.09
CA LEU A 81 -0.42 -6.85 -2.73
C LEU A 81 -1.64 -6.25 -2.03
N GLU A 82 -1.61 -6.16 -0.69
CA GLU A 82 -2.69 -5.53 0.07
C GLU A 82 -2.81 -4.04 -0.25
N VAL A 83 -1.68 -3.32 -0.28
CA VAL A 83 -1.64 -1.89 -0.64
C VAL A 83 -2.15 -1.65 -2.06
N LEU A 84 -1.78 -2.52 -3.01
CA LEU A 84 -2.26 -2.42 -4.40
C LEU A 84 -3.77 -2.65 -4.50
N MET A 85 -4.33 -3.62 -3.78
CA MET A 85 -5.78 -3.83 -3.74
C MET A 85 -6.52 -2.62 -3.16
N PHE A 86 -6.00 -2.02 -2.07
CA PHE A 86 -6.57 -0.79 -1.51
C PHE A 86 -6.50 0.39 -2.48
N ALA A 87 -5.40 0.54 -3.23
CA ALA A 87 -5.24 1.59 -4.23
C ALA A 87 -6.30 1.48 -5.35
N ILE A 88 -6.49 0.27 -5.89
CA ILE A 88 -7.50 0.03 -6.93
C ILE A 88 -8.92 0.25 -6.36
N ALA A 89 -9.20 -0.27 -5.17
CA ALA A 89 -10.51 -0.11 -4.54
C ALA A 89 -10.85 1.36 -4.26
N ARG A 90 -9.88 2.15 -3.75
CA ARG A 90 -10.04 3.59 -3.53
C ARG A 90 -10.35 4.32 -4.83
N GLN A 91 -9.66 3.97 -5.92
CA GLN A 91 -9.93 4.56 -7.22
C GLN A 91 -11.37 4.30 -7.66
N MET A 92 -11.87 3.08 -7.48
CA MET A 92 -13.25 2.71 -7.84
C MET A 92 -14.34 3.39 -6.99
N VAL A 93 -14.06 3.73 -5.75
CA VAL A 93 -15.04 4.34 -4.83
C VAL A 93 -15.09 5.86 -5.00
N VAL A 94 -13.95 6.47 -5.30
CA VAL A 94 -13.77 7.93 -5.23
C VAL A 94 -13.85 8.58 -6.61
N GLU A 95 -13.36 7.89 -7.65
CA GLU A 95 -13.46 8.40 -9.01
C GLU A 95 -14.76 7.91 -9.65
N HIS A 96 -15.42 8.78 -10.39
CA HIS A 96 -16.56 8.42 -11.24
C HIS A 96 -16.07 7.67 -12.48
N LEU A 97 -15.51 6.48 -12.26
CA LEU A 97 -15.01 5.62 -13.31
C LEU A 97 -16.15 5.13 -14.19
N ASN A 98 -15.85 4.95 -15.48
CA ASN A 98 -16.79 4.33 -16.40
C ASN A 98 -17.02 2.87 -16.00
N MET A 99 -18.18 2.32 -16.35
CA MET A 99 -18.54 0.93 -16.01
C MET A 99 -17.48 -0.10 -16.44
N VAL A 100 -16.79 0.14 -17.57
CA VAL A 100 -15.69 -0.71 -18.07
C VAL A 100 -14.45 -0.62 -17.20
N GLU A 101 -14.07 0.58 -16.75
CA GLU A 101 -12.90 0.80 -15.88
C GLU A 101 -13.12 0.13 -14.52
N THR A 102 -14.32 0.25 -13.97
CA THR A 102 -14.72 -0.46 -12.74
C THR A 102 -14.63 -1.97 -12.92
N LEU A 103 -15.08 -2.52 -14.05
CA LEU A 103 -14.99 -3.96 -14.33
C LEU A 103 -13.52 -4.42 -14.41
N ILE A 104 -12.65 -3.65 -15.06
CA ILE A 104 -11.21 -3.92 -15.12
C ILE A 104 -10.60 -3.88 -13.72
N GLY A 105 -10.98 -2.91 -12.89
CA GLY A 105 -10.56 -2.82 -11.49
C GLY A 105 -10.93 -4.06 -10.67
N VAL A 106 -12.17 -4.54 -10.81
CA VAL A 106 -12.63 -5.78 -10.15
C VAL A 106 -11.80 -6.99 -10.61
N VAL A 107 -11.55 -7.13 -11.92
CA VAL A 107 -10.72 -8.21 -12.47
C VAL A 107 -9.29 -8.10 -11.95
N ALA A 108 -8.72 -6.90 -11.87
CA ALA A 108 -7.38 -6.69 -11.34
C ALA A 108 -7.27 -7.13 -9.87
N ILE A 109 -8.23 -6.77 -9.02
CA ILE A 109 -8.28 -7.23 -7.62
C ILE A 109 -8.39 -8.76 -7.57
N ALA A 110 -9.25 -9.37 -8.40
CA ALA A 110 -9.39 -10.83 -8.46
C ALA A 110 -8.07 -11.54 -8.85
N VAL A 111 -7.32 -10.98 -9.81
CA VAL A 111 -6.00 -11.49 -10.20
C VAL A 111 -4.99 -11.34 -9.07
N ILE A 112 -4.96 -10.20 -8.35
CA ILE A 112 -4.07 -10.02 -7.20
C ILE A 112 -4.37 -11.05 -6.11
N PHE A 113 -5.66 -11.31 -5.82
CA PHE A 113 -6.07 -12.37 -4.90
C PHE A 113 -5.63 -13.76 -5.37
N ALA A 114 -5.74 -14.05 -6.67
CA ALA A 114 -5.28 -15.31 -7.23
C ALA A 114 -3.76 -15.46 -7.11
N ILE A 115 -2.98 -14.40 -7.40
CA ILE A 115 -1.52 -14.41 -7.21
C ILE A 115 -1.18 -14.68 -5.74
N ARG A 116 -1.85 -14.00 -4.81
CA ARG A 116 -1.67 -14.24 -3.36
C ARG A 116 -1.94 -15.71 -3.00
N LYS A 117 -3.07 -16.25 -3.46
CA LYS A 117 -3.51 -17.61 -3.13
C LYS A 117 -2.67 -18.71 -3.78
N TYR A 118 -2.23 -18.55 -5.03
CA TYR A 118 -1.61 -19.64 -5.80
C TYR A 118 -0.10 -19.51 -5.94
N LEU A 119 0.46 -18.30 -5.87
CA LEU A 119 1.89 -18.07 -6.04
C LEU A 119 2.62 -18.01 -4.70
N LEU A 120 2.06 -17.29 -3.71
CA LEU A 120 2.71 -17.09 -2.40
C LEU A 120 2.44 -18.24 -1.43
N LEU A 121 1.22 -18.78 -1.39
CA LEU A 121 0.83 -19.86 -0.46
C LEU A 121 1.29 -21.27 -0.87
N LYS A 122 1.71 -21.50 -2.12
CA LYS A 122 2.28 -22.79 -2.57
C LYS A 122 3.79 -22.92 -2.35
N ALA A 123 4.48 -21.83 -2.04
CA ALA A 123 5.93 -21.80 -1.89
C ALA A 123 6.52 -22.41 -0.59
N PRO A 124 5.77 -22.71 0.51
CA PRO A 124 6.40 -23.30 1.71
C PRO A 124 6.67 -24.81 1.65
N GLU A 125 6.04 -25.60 0.78
CA GLU A 125 6.02 -27.07 0.94
C GLU A 125 6.92 -27.88 -0.01
N ASN A 126 7.94 -27.28 -0.63
CA ASN A 126 8.80 -28.02 -1.57
C ASN A 126 10.31 -27.96 -1.26
N LYS A 127 10.67 -27.91 0.03
CA LYS A 127 12.08 -28.03 0.46
C LYS A 127 12.35 -28.99 1.62
N GLU A 128 11.34 -29.66 2.20
CA GLU A 128 11.55 -30.49 3.39
C GLU A 128 11.48 -32.01 3.14
N LYS A 129 11.25 -32.48 1.90
CA LYS A 129 11.17 -33.93 1.60
C LYS A 129 12.39 -34.54 0.91
N THR A 130 13.52 -33.83 0.82
CA THR A 130 14.72 -34.33 0.11
C THR A 130 15.90 -34.69 1.02
N TYR A 131 15.90 -34.31 2.31
CA TYR A 131 17.03 -34.62 3.21
C TYR A 131 16.82 -35.82 4.13
N ASP A 132 15.61 -36.38 4.22
CA ASP A 132 15.31 -37.54 5.08
C ASP A 132 15.51 -38.90 4.37
N LYS A 133 16.27 -38.91 3.26
CA LYS A 133 16.61 -40.13 2.49
C LYS A 133 18.08 -40.20 2.07
N LEU A 134 18.98 -39.62 2.85
CA LEU A 134 20.43 -39.84 2.72
C LEU A 134 21.02 -40.30 4.05
#